data_AF-A0A0E3MUZ9-F1
#
_entry.id   AF-A0A0E3MUZ9-F1
#
_cell.length_a   1.000
_cell.length_b   1.000
_cell.length_c   1.000
_cell.angle_alpha   90.00
_cell.angle_beta   90.00
_cell.angle_gamma   90.00
#
_symmetry.space_group_name_H-M   'P 1'
#
loop_
_entity.id
_entity.type
_entity.pdbx_description
1 polymer ?
#
loop_
_entity_poly.entity_id
_entity_poly.type
_entity_poly.pdbx_seq_one_letter_code
_entity_poly.pdbx_strand_id
1 'polypeptide(L)' 'MLPKNPSNQFRRFTHLASNAERKKKYDLADKFWNKALVYTVKKENIEWIIRRKEFCLRQKDKINY' A
#
# COMPACT_ATOMS: atom_id res chain seq x y z
N MET A 1 21.74 -13.77 8.65
CA MET A 1 20.39 -13.35 8.20
C MET A 1 20.54 -12.71 6.83
N LEU A 2 20.04 -13.33 5.76
CA LEU A 2 20.12 -12.78 4.40
C LEU A 2 19.44 -11.40 4.34
N PRO A 3 20.03 -10.39 3.67
CA PRO A 3 19.40 -9.09 3.56
C PRO A 3 18.05 -9.25 2.86
N LYS A 4 16.99 -8.75 3.50
CA LYS A 4 15.65 -8.70 2.91
C LYS A 4 15.74 -7.84 1.66
N ASN A 5 15.83 -8.48 0.49
CA ASN A 5 15.92 -7.81 -0.79
C ASN A 5 14.78 -6.76 -0.90
N PRO A 6 15.07 -5.46 -1.06
CA PRO A 6 14.07 -4.40 -1.02
C PRO A 6 12.92 -4.63 -2.02
N SER A 7 13.24 -5.20 -3.19
CA SER A 7 12.25 -5.60 -4.20
C SER A 7 11.23 -6.62 -3.69
N ASN A 8 11.68 -7.60 -2.88
CA ASN A 8 10.81 -8.61 -2.29
C ASN A 8 9.90 -8.01 -1.20
N GLN A 9 10.39 -7.04 -0.44
CA GLN A 9 9.57 -6.34 0.55
C GLN A 9 8.53 -5.44 -0.12
N PHE A 10 8.90 -4.69 -1.15
CA PHE A 10 7.97 -3.90 -1.95
C PHE A 10 6.83 -4.78 -2.47
N ARG A 11 7.15 -5.87 -3.18
CA ARG A 11 6.16 -6.80 -3.73
C ARG A 11 5.26 -7.41 -2.64
N ARG A 12 5.84 -7.74 -1.48
CA ARG A 12 5.08 -8.30 -0.35
C ARG A 12 4.07 -7.29 0.18
N PHE A 13 4.49 -6.05 0.44
CA PHE A 13 3.60 -5.02 1.00
C PHE A 13 2.53 -4.57 0.02
N THR A 14 2.85 -4.45 -1.27
CA THR A 14 1.87 -4.09 -2.31
C THR A 14 0.81 -5.19 -2.47
N HIS A 15 1.20 -6.46 -2.39
CA HIS A 15 0.26 -7.58 -2.41
C HIS A 15 -0.64 -7.61 -1.16
N LEU A 16 -0.08 -7.39 0.03
CA LEU A 16 -0.84 -7.29 1.27
C LEU A 16 -1.82 -6.12 1.25
N ALA A 17 -1.39 -4.96 0.75
CA ALA A 17 -2.25 -3.79 0.60
C ALA A 17 -3.42 -4.08 -0.34
N SER A 18 -3.15 -4.63 -1.52
CA SER A 18 -4.20 -5.03 -2.48
C SER A 18 -5.20 -6.03 -1.89
N ASN A 19 -4.73 -7.02 -1.12
CA ASN A 19 -5.60 -7.97 -0.43
C ASN A 19 -6.49 -7.28 0.62
N ALA A 20 -5.96 -6.31 1.36
CA ALA A 20 -6.73 -5.54 2.34
C ALA A 20 -7.79 -4.65 1.68
N GLU A 21 -7.47 -4.01 0.56
CA GLU A 21 -8.41 -3.21 -0.23
C GLU A 21 -9.58 -4.06 -0.74
N ARG A 22 -9.31 -5.26 -1.26
CA ARG A 22 -10.35 -6.21 -1.68
C ARG A 22 -11.27 -6.64 -0.55
N LYS A 23 -10.77 -6.68 0.69
CA LYS A 23 -11.54 -6.96 1.91
C LYS A 23 -12.18 -5.71 2.52
N LYS A 24 -12.16 -4.56 1.83
CA LYS A 24 -12.64 -3.25 2.31
C LYS A 24 -12.00 -2.78 3.62
N LYS A 25 -10.83 -3.33 3.99
CA LYS A 25 -10.07 -2.93 5.20
C LYS A 25 -9.14 -1.77 4.85
N TYR A 26 -9.71 -0.61 4.54
CA TYR A 26 -8.96 0.52 3.98
C TYR A 26 -7.93 1.12 4.95
N ASP A 27 -8.14 1.05 6.27
CA ASP A 27 -7.11 1.42 7.26
C ASP A 27 -5.88 0.53 7.21
N LEU A 28 -6.11 -0.76 7.04
CA LEU A 28 -5.03 -1.74 6.96
C LEU A 28 -4.31 -1.64 5.61
N ALA A 29 -5.04 -1.39 4.54
CA ALA A 29 -4.48 -1.14 3.22
C ALA A 29 -3.53 0.06 3.22
N ASP A 30 -3.95 1.20 3.80
CA ASP A 30 -3.11 2.40 3.91
C ASP A 30 -1.81 2.14 4.68
N LYS A 31 -1.88 1.40 5.80
CA LYS A 31 -0.68 0.98 6.56
C LYS A 31 0.28 0.15 5.72
N PHE A 32 -0.22 -0.74 4.87
CA PHE A 32 0.64 -1.54 3.98
C PHE A 32 1.20 -0.71 2.82
N TRP A 33 0.43 0.22 2.25
CA TRP A 33 0.93 1.15 1.24
C TRP A 33 2.06 2.05 1.75
N ASN A 34 1.93 2.56 2.99
CA ASN A 34 3.00 3.31 3.64
C ASN A 34 4.28 2.47 3.80
N LYS A 35 4.15 1.19 4.17
CA LYS A 35 5.30 0.28 4.22
C LYS A 35 5.90 0.02 2.85
N ALA A 36 5.08 -0.17 1.82
CA ALA A 36 5.55 -0.37 0.45
C ALA A 36 6.38 0.83 -0.06
N LEU A 37 5.98 2.05 0.30
CA LEU A 37 6.68 3.28 -0.10
C LEU A 37 8.14 3.30 0.35
N VAL A 38 8.44 2.77 1.53
CA VAL A 38 9.80 2.68 2.09
C VAL A 38 10.73 1.81 1.24
N TYR A 39 10.17 0.85 0.48
CA TYR A 39 10.96 -0.14 -0.27
C TYR A 39 11.07 0.13 -1.78
N THR A 40 10.59 1.29 -2.25
CA THR A 40 10.71 1.67 -3.66
C THR A 40 11.35 3.04 -3.81
N VAL A 41 12.26 3.13 -4.77
CA VAL A 41 12.86 4.41 -5.23
C VAL A 41 12.39 4.77 -6.64
N LYS A 42 11.67 3.87 -7.31
CA LYS A 42 11.11 4.10 -8.65
C LYS A 42 9.95 5.07 -8.57
N LYS A 43 10.02 6.16 -9.33
CA LYS A 43 9.02 7.24 -9.33
C LYS A 43 7.64 6.74 -9.69
N GLU A 44 7.54 5.83 -10.66
CA GLU A 44 6.29 5.23 -11.12
C GLU A 44 5.59 4.45 -10.01
N ASN A 45 6.36 3.70 -9.22
CA ASN A 45 5.84 2.96 -8.08
C ASN A 45 5.39 3.91 -6.96
N ILE A 46 6.11 5.01 -6.74
CA ILE A 46 5.77 6.03 -5.75
C ILE A 46 4.43 6.68 -6.12
N GLU A 47 4.28 7.14 -7.36
CA GLU A 47 3.03 7.74 -7.87
C GLU A 47 1.86 6.76 -7.79
N TRP A 48 2.10 5.50 -8.16
CA TRP A 48 1.09 4.45 -8.05
C TRP A 48 0.64 4.24 -6.60
N ILE A 49 1.56 4.15 -5.64
CA ILE A 49 1.23 4.02 -4.21
C ILE A 49 0.41 5.22 -3.72
N ILE A 50 0.81 6.45 -4.08
CA ILE A 50 0.10 7.67 -3.67
C ILE A 50 -1.36 7.61 -4.13
N ARG A 51 -1.61 7.27 -5.40
CA ARG A 51 -2.98 7.12 -5.94
C ARG A 51 -3.79 6.05 -5.18
N ARG A 52 -3.16 4.94 -4.75
CA ARG A 52 -3.83 3.91 -3.95
C ARG A 52 -4.15 4.38 -2.54
N LYS A 53 -3.27 5.17 -1.91
CA LYS A 53 -3.55 5.79 -0.60
C LYS A 53 -4.72 6.75 -0.67
N GLU A 54 -4.75 7.62 -1.67
CA GLU A 54 -5.89 8.53 -1.90
C GLU A 54 -7.19 7.77 -2.12
N PHE A 55 -7.15 6.67 -2.88
CA PHE A 55 -8.30 5.78 -3.03
C PHE A 55 -8.75 5.24 -1.66
N CYS A 56 -7.83 4.74 -0.84
CA CYS A 56 -8.17 4.24 0.49
C CYS A 56 -8.80 5.31 1.37
N LEU A 57 -8.28 6.54 1.36
CA LEU A 57 -8.84 7.67 2.10
C LEU A 57 -10.30 7.96 1.68
N ARG A 58 -10.55 8.11 0.37
CA ARG A 58 -11.91 8.33 -0.14
C ARG A 58 -12.88 7.21 0.23
N GLN A 59 -12.41 5.96 0.34
CA GLN A 59 -13.27 4.86 0.75
C GLN A 59 -13.57 4.86 2.24
N LYS A 60 -12.64 5.31 3.10
CA LYS A 60 -12.91 5.52 4.52
C LYS A 60 -13.96 6.59 4.73
N ASP A 61 -13.84 7.72 4.02
CA ASP A 61 -14.78 8.83 4.14
C ASP A 61 -16.21 8.44 3.75
N LYS A 62 -16.35 7.52 2.76
CA LYS A 62 -17.65 6.97 2.34
C LYS A 62 -18.30 6.01 3.34
N ILE A 63 -17.55 5.47 4.31
CA ILE A 63 -18.09 4.56 5.33
C ILE A 63 -18.64 5.34 6.53
N ASN A 64 -18.28 6.62 6.68
CA ASN A 64 -18.71 7.47 7.79
C ASN A 64 -20.02 8.23 7.54
N TYR A 65 -20.81 7.82 6.53
CA TYR A 65 -22.15 8.34 6.20
C TYR A 65 -23.12 7.17 6.08
#